data_AF-A0A2R3N2T5-F1
#
_entry.id   AF-A0A2R3N2T5-F1
#
_cell.length_a   1.000
_cell.length_b   1.000
_cell.length_c   1.000
_cell.angle_alpha   90.00
_cell.angle_beta   90.00
_cell.angle_gamma   90.00
#
_symmetry.space_group_name_H-M   'P 1'
#
loop_
_entity.id
_entity.type
_entity.pdbx_description
1 polymer ?
#
loop_
_entity_poly.entity_id
_entity_poly.type
_entity_poly.pdbx_seq_one_letter_code
_entity_poly.pdbx_strand_id
1 'polypeptide(L)'
;MRNKIQKQDVQFHRRKILSFLGVFVAIFSLGGSQIIWAAGDAVPIPFSFDFGIKAAENGADVVNSLQILFILTLIAMAPSLFLMLTSFTRVLVVLHFTRTALGTQQAPPNQVLIGLALFITLFIMAPVGVRINDQALQPYARGEISQQAAIEKGVAPLWEFMLKQTNDKDLKLFMEIAEVGTVQSVEEVPITAIIPAFIISELRAAFIMGFLIYIPFIVIDMVVSSTLMSMGMMMLPPVMISMPFKLLLFIVADGWNLIIGQLVQTFYR
;
A
#
# COMPACT_ATOMS: atom_id res chain seq x y z
N MET A 1 -42.44 4.69 -4.35
CA MET A 1 -41.36 5.55 -3.81
C MET A 1 -39.99 4.87 -3.69
N ARG A 2 -39.91 3.52 -3.60
CA ARG A 2 -38.62 2.76 -3.51
C ARG A 2 -37.69 2.85 -4.74
N ASN A 3 -38.25 2.93 -5.97
CA ASN A 3 -37.46 2.95 -7.21
C ASN A 3 -36.77 4.29 -7.55
N LYS A 4 -37.14 5.41 -6.91
CA LYS A 4 -36.45 6.70 -7.13
C LYS A 4 -35.18 6.83 -6.29
N ILE A 5 -35.18 6.31 -5.06
CA ILE A 5 -34.05 6.35 -4.14
C ILE A 5 -32.90 5.47 -4.67
N GLN A 6 -33.21 4.26 -5.16
CA GLN A 6 -32.20 3.34 -5.72
C GLN A 6 -31.56 3.85 -7.02
N LYS A 7 -32.29 4.62 -7.86
CA LYS A 7 -31.71 5.26 -9.06
C LYS A 7 -30.83 6.47 -8.70
N GLN A 8 -31.12 7.15 -7.60
CA GLN A 8 -30.37 8.33 -7.16
C GLN A 8 -29.02 7.92 -6.54
N ASP A 9 -28.98 6.84 -5.77
CA ASP A 9 -27.74 6.29 -5.19
C ASP A 9 -26.78 5.71 -6.24
N VAL A 10 -27.32 5.06 -7.28
CA VAL A 10 -26.53 4.53 -8.40
C VAL A 10 -25.98 5.65 -9.29
N GLN A 11 -26.73 6.74 -9.51
CA GLN A 11 -26.22 7.91 -10.22
C GLN A 11 -25.16 8.67 -9.42
N PHE A 12 -25.28 8.71 -8.10
CA PHE A 12 -24.29 9.34 -7.23
C PHE A 12 -22.95 8.59 -7.21
N HIS A 13 -22.98 7.26 -7.11
CA HIS A 13 -21.77 6.43 -7.19
C HIS A 13 -21.13 6.48 -8.58
N ARG A 14 -21.94 6.49 -9.65
CA ARG A 14 -21.42 6.68 -11.02
C ARG A 14 -20.73 8.04 -11.20
N ARG A 15 -21.28 9.14 -10.67
CA ARG A 15 -20.63 10.47 -10.74
C ARG A 15 -19.32 10.51 -9.94
N LYS A 16 -19.26 9.89 -8.76
CA LYS A 16 -18.02 9.81 -7.97
C LYS A 16 -16.94 8.96 -8.64
N ILE A 17 -17.32 7.83 -9.24
CA ILE A 17 -16.39 6.96 -9.98
C ILE A 17 -15.92 7.65 -11.27
N LEU A 18 -16.80 8.35 -12.00
CA LEU A 18 -16.43 9.12 -13.19
C LEU A 18 -15.55 10.33 -12.85
N SER A 19 -15.77 11.00 -11.71
CA SER A 19 -14.88 12.06 -11.24
C SER A 19 -13.53 11.52 -10.77
N PHE A 20 -13.48 10.35 -10.13
CA PHE A 20 -12.22 9.72 -9.72
C PHE A 20 -11.43 9.22 -10.93
N LEU A 21 -12.10 8.64 -11.93
CA LEU A 21 -11.50 8.23 -13.20
C LEU A 21 -11.01 9.44 -14.00
N GLY A 22 -11.76 10.54 -13.99
CA GLY A 22 -11.36 11.80 -14.62
C GLY A 22 -10.13 12.44 -13.97
N VAL A 23 -10.03 12.41 -12.64
CA VAL A 23 -8.84 12.89 -11.90
C VAL A 23 -7.64 11.96 -12.14
N PHE A 24 -7.86 10.64 -12.19
CA PHE A 24 -6.80 9.67 -12.48
C PHE A 24 -6.28 9.81 -13.92
N VAL A 25 -7.16 10.04 -14.90
CA VAL A 25 -6.78 10.31 -16.30
C VAL A 25 -6.07 11.66 -16.43
N ALA A 26 -6.48 12.69 -15.69
CA ALA A 26 -5.80 13.99 -15.69
C ALA A 26 -4.38 13.90 -15.10
N ILE A 27 -4.18 13.12 -14.04
CA ILE A 27 -2.86 12.85 -13.45
C ILE A 27 -2.01 12.01 -14.42
N PHE A 28 -2.60 11.03 -15.12
CA PHE A 28 -1.88 10.19 -16.08
C PHE A 28 -1.53 10.95 -17.38
N SER A 29 -2.35 11.92 -17.80
CA SER A 29 -2.03 12.79 -18.94
C SER A 29 -0.96 13.85 -18.63
N LEU A 30 -0.78 14.21 -17.35
CA LEU A 30 0.26 15.12 -16.90
C LEU A 30 1.61 14.42 -16.62
N GLY A 31 1.62 13.09 -16.48
CA GLY A 31 2.82 12.27 -16.31
C GLY A 31 3.49 11.82 -17.62
N GLY A 32 2.89 12.15 -18.77
CA GLY A 32 3.46 11.86 -20.09
C GLY A 32 4.56 12.87 -20.43
N SER A 33 5.82 12.50 -20.17
CA SER A 33 7.01 13.20 -20.62
C SER A 33 6.97 13.46 -22.13
N GLN A 34 6.58 14.66 -22.53
CA GLN A 34 6.88 15.22 -23.84
C GLN A 34 8.11 16.11 -23.65
N ILE A 35 9.28 15.61 -24.04
CA ILE A 35 10.48 16.44 -24.20
C ILE A 35 10.24 17.27 -25.46
N ILE A 36 9.64 18.44 -25.29
CA ILE A 36 9.49 19.43 -26.36
C ILE A 36 10.71 20.34 -26.29
N TRP A 37 11.65 20.13 -27.23
CA TRP A 37 12.64 21.13 -27.58
C TRP A 37 11.94 22.19 -28.43
N ALA A 38 11.49 23.29 -27.83
CA ALA A 38 11.11 24.48 -28.55
C ALA A 38 11.33 25.72 -27.68
N ALA A 39 12.10 26.67 -28.22
CA ALA A 39 12.30 28.00 -27.67
C ALA A 39 10.99 28.79 -27.72
N GLY A 40 10.58 29.37 -26.58
CA GLY A 40 9.42 30.28 -26.52
C GLY A 40 8.67 30.20 -25.20
N ASP A 41 8.77 31.28 -24.42
CA ASP A 41 7.99 31.67 -23.25
C ASP A 41 7.65 30.60 -22.19
N ALA A 42 8.38 30.68 -21.09
CA ALA A 42 8.17 29.88 -19.89
C ALA A 42 6.73 30.02 -19.38
N VAL A 43 5.97 28.92 -19.48
CA VAL A 43 4.70 28.75 -18.78
C VAL A 43 4.99 28.93 -17.28
N PRO A 44 4.28 29.83 -16.56
CA PRO A 44 4.49 29.99 -15.13
C PRO A 44 4.08 28.69 -14.43
N ILE A 45 5.07 27.96 -13.94
CA ILE A 45 4.84 26.79 -13.09
C ILE A 45 4.28 27.32 -11.76
N PRO A 46 3.09 26.87 -11.29
CA PRO A 46 2.48 27.35 -10.05
C PRO A 46 3.27 27.00 -8.78
N PHE A 47 4.38 26.26 -8.92
CA PHE A 47 5.31 25.92 -7.87
C PHE A 47 6.74 26.19 -8.38
N SER A 48 7.35 27.30 -7.95
CA SER A 48 8.78 27.52 -8.11
C SER A 48 9.51 26.97 -6.88
N PHE A 49 10.12 25.80 -7.02
CA PHE A 49 11.08 25.29 -6.03
C PHE A 49 12.47 25.80 -6.41
N ASP A 50 12.90 26.89 -5.77
CA ASP A 50 14.26 27.42 -5.92
C ASP A 50 15.21 26.62 -5.01
N PHE A 51 15.97 25.71 -5.62
CA PHE A 51 17.07 25.04 -4.94
C PHE A 51 18.26 25.99 -4.95
N GLY A 52 18.36 26.82 -3.90
CA GLY A 52 19.47 27.75 -3.67
C GLY A 52 20.82 27.06 -3.37
N ILE A 53 21.25 26.14 -4.24
CA ILE A 53 22.56 25.51 -4.20
C ILE A 53 23.56 26.53 -4.74
N LYS A 54 24.08 27.38 -3.87
CA LYS A 54 25.20 28.26 -4.19
C LYS A 54 26.51 27.46 -4.13
N ALA A 55 27.46 27.79 -5.01
CA ALA A 55 28.81 27.26 -4.89
C ALA A 55 29.35 27.65 -3.50
N ALA A 56 29.77 26.66 -2.71
CA ALA A 56 30.17 26.90 -1.34
C ALA A 56 31.49 27.70 -1.31
N GLU A 57 31.42 28.96 -0.87
CA GLU A 57 32.61 29.79 -0.63
C GLU A 57 33.08 29.67 0.82
N ASN A 58 32.20 29.26 1.75
CA ASN A 58 32.49 29.03 3.17
C ASN A 58 31.92 27.70 3.69
N GLY A 59 32.42 27.23 4.85
CA GLY A 59 31.94 25.99 5.50
C GLY A 59 30.44 25.99 5.86
N ALA A 60 29.83 27.17 6.05
CA ALA A 60 28.38 27.30 6.29
C ALA A 60 27.55 26.98 5.03
N ASP A 61 28.06 27.25 3.83
CA ASP A 61 27.38 26.94 2.57
C ASP A 61 27.41 25.44 2.27
N VAL A 62 28.46 24.74 2.72
CA VAL A 62 28.55 23.27 2.66
C VAL A 62 27.48 22.64 3.56
N VAL A 63 27.27 23.17 4.78
CA VAL A 63 26.21 22.68 5.69
C VAL A 63 24.82 22.89 5.10
N ASN A 64 24.54 24.06 4.51
CA ASN A 64 23.26 24.34 3.84
C ASN A 64 23.03 23.42 2.62
N SER A 65 24.06 23.18 1.81
CA SER A 65 23.99 22.27 0.66
C SER A 65 23.73 20.82 1.09
N LEU A 66 24.37 20.36 2.17
CA LEU A 66 24.13 19.05 2.77
C LEU A 66 22.71 18.93 3.36
N GLN A 67 22.18 19.99 3.96
CA GLN A 67 20.82 20.02 4.49
C GLN A 67 19.78 19.90 3.36
N ILE A 68 19.97 20.58 2.23
CA ILE A 68 19.09 20.46 1.05
C ILE A 68 19.17 19.03 0.49
N LEU A 69 20.38 18.47 0.37
CA LEU A 69 20.57 17.09 -0.08
C LEU A 69 19.84 16.07 0.82
N PHE A 70 19.89 16.29 2.13
CA PHE A 70 19.19 15.46 3.10
C PHE A 70 17.66 15.55 2.95
N ILE A 71 17.11 16.76 2.80
CA ILE A 71 15.68 16.97 2.56
C ILE A 71 15.23 16.30 1.27
N LEU A 72 15.99 16.44 0.18
CA LEU A 72 15.71 15.80 -1.11
C LEU A 72 15.69 14.28 -0.99
N THR A 73 16.63 13.72 -0.24
CA THR A 73 16.71 12.27 0.01
C THR A 73 15.48 11.79 0.78
N LEU A 74 15.07 12.52 1.83
CA LEU A 74 13.86 12.21 2.59
C LEU A 74 12.60 12.29 1.73
N ILE A 75 12.47 13.31 0.87
CA ILE A 75 11.34 13.46 -0.04
C ILE A 75 11.30 12.30 -1.06
N ALA A 76 12.46 11.89 -1.59
CA ALA A 76 12.54 10.77 -2.53
C ALA A 76 12.14 9.42 -1.88
N MET A 77 12.46 9.22 -0.61
CA MET A 77 12.10 8.01 0.15
C MET A 77 10.70 8.06 0.76
N ALA A 78 10.11 9.24 0.92
CA ALA A 78 8.82 9.39 1.59
C ALA A 78 7.71 8.49 1.00
N PRO A 79 7.51 8.37 -0.33
CA PRO A 79 6.44 7.55 -0.88
C PRO A 79 6.54 6.07 -0.49
N SER A 80 7.75 5.49 -0.51
CA SER A 80 7.93 4.09 -0.14
C SER A 80 7.73 3.87 1.35
N LEU A 81 8.22 4.79 2.19
CA LEU A 81 7.99 4.75 3.64
C LEU A 81 6.49 4.85 3.96
N PHE A 82 5.77 5.76 3.32
CA PHE A 82 4.32 5.87 3.49
C PHE A 82 3.59 4.57 3.17
N LEU A 83 3.96 3.88 2.08
CA LEU A 83 3.35 2.59 1.75
C LEU A 83 3.66 1.54 2.83
N MET A 84 4.90 1.47 3.31
CA MET A 84 5.30 0.49 4.32
C MET A 84 4.62 0.69 5.68
N LEU A 85 4.27 1.92 6.04
CA LEU A 85 3.59 2.27 7.30
C LEU A 85 2.07 2.07 7.25
N THR A 86 1.52 1.57 6.14
CA THR A 86 0.09 1.36 5.93
C THR A 86 -0.24 -0.12 5.71
N SER A 87 -1.50 -0.44 5.42
CA SER A 87 -1.94 -1.79 5.04
C SER A 87 -1.38 -2.29 3.70
N PHE A 88 -0.70 -1.44 2.92
CA PHE A 88 -0.25 -1.76 1.57
C PHE A 88 0.62 -3.01 1.50
N THR A 89 1.56 -3.18 2.44
CA THR A 89 2.50 -4.32 2.46
C THR A 89 1.76 -5.65 2.45
N ARG A 90 0.81 -5.84 3.37
CA ARG A 90 0.02 -7.08 3.46
C ARG A 90 -0.85 -7.29 2.24
N VAL A 91 -1.50 -6.22 1.73
CA VAL A 91 -2.35 -6.29 0.54
C VAL A 91 -1.56 -6.76 -0.68
N LEU A 92 -0.43 -6.09 -0.96
CA LEU A 92 0.40 -6.38 -2.13
C LEU A 92 0.95 -7.82 -2.09
N VAL A 93 1.45 -8.26 -0.93
CA VAL A 93 2.03 -9.60 -0.77
C VAL A 93 0.97 -10.68 -0.98
N VAL A 94 -0.23 -10.55 -0.39
CA VAL A 94 -1.31 -11.54 -0.59
C VAL A 94 -1.77 -11.60 -2.05
N LEU A 95 -1.91 -10.46 -2.72
CA LEU A 95 -2.24 -10.42 -4.15
C LEU A 95 -1.15 -11.06 -5.01
N HIS A 96 0.12 -10.86 -4.64
CA HIS A 96 1.24 -11.52 -5.31
C HIS A 96 1.20 -13.04 -5.14
N PHE A 97 0.98 -13.54 -3.92
CA PHE A 97 0.81 -14.98 -3.66
C PHE A 97 -0.35 -15.57 -4.47
N THR A 98 -1.46 -14.85 -4.55
CA THR A 98 -2.62 -15.26 -5.36
C THR A 98 -2.24 -15.47 -6.82
N ARG A 99 -1.54 -14.51 -7.43
CA ARG A 99 -1.07 -14.63 -8.82
C ARG A 99 -0.14 -15.84 -8.99
N THR A 100 0.82 -16.01 -8.09
CA THR A 100 1.79 -17.11 -8.17
C THR A 100 1.08 -18.47 -8.02
N ALA A 101 0.09 -18.56 -7.13
CA ALA A 101 -0.68 -19.79 -6.90
C ALA A 101 -1.48 -20.23 -8.14
N LEU A 102 -2.05 -19.28 -8.88
CA LEU A 102 -2.77 -19.53 -10.14
C LEU A 102 -1.84 -20.07 -11.25
N GLY A 103 -0.52 -19.89 -11.14
CA GLY A 103 0.47 -20.38 -12.11
C GLY A 103 0.54 -19.59 -13.41
N THR A 104 -0.17 -18.47 -13.50
CA THR A 104 -0.24 -17.58 -14.67
C THR A 104 1.10 -16.86 -14.90
N GLN A 105 1.66 -16.96 -16.11
CA GLN A 105 3.01 -16.46 -16.38
C GLN A 105 3.18 -14.93 -16.25
N GLN A 106 2.14 -14.12 -16.52
CA GLN A 106 2.22 -12.66 -16.44
C GLN A 106 0.90 -11.93 -16.12
N ALA A 107 -0.20 -12.66 -15.94
CA ALA A 107 -1.52 -12.08 -15.69
C ALA A 107 -1.96 -12.37 -14.24
N PRO A 108 -2.42 -11.39 -13.44
CA PRO A 108 -2.42 -9.95 -13.72
C PRO A 108 -1.01 -9.34 -13.71
N PRO A 109 -0.77 -8.27 -14.50
CA PRO A 109 0.50 -7.54 -14.48
C PRO A 109 0.83 -6.95 -13.11
N ASN A 110 2.12 -6.82 -12.77
CA ASN A 110 2.57 -6.22 -11.50
C ASN A 110 1.95 -4.84 -11.26
N GLN A 111 1.84 -4.01 -12.31
CA GLN A 111 1.25 -2.68 -12.22
C GLN A 111 -0.23 -2.72 -11.81
N VAL A 112 -0.98 -3.72 -12.27
CA VAL A 112 -2.38 -3.91 -11.89
C VAL A 112 -2.49 -4.33 -10.43
N LEU A 113 -1.61 -5.23 -9.97
CA LEU A 113 -1.59 -5.65 -8.56
C LEU A 113 -1.23 -4.48 -7.64
N ILE A 114 -0.24 -3.67 -8.01
CA ILE A 114 0.14 -2.47 -7.26
C ILE A 114 -1.02 -1.46 -7.24
N GLY A 115 -1.65 -1.19 -8.39
CA GLY A 115 -2.80 -0.29 -8.47
C GLY A 115 -3.97 -0.77 -7.60
N LEU A 116 -4.29 -2.07 -7.66
CA LEU A 116 -5.33 -2.67 -6.82
C LEU A 116 -4.97 -2.57 -5.33
N ALA A 117 -3.72 -2.85 -4.97
CA ALA A 117 -3.23 -2.72 -3.60
C ALA A 117 -3.37 -1.28 -3.10
N LEU A 118 -2.99 -0.28 -3.90
CA LEU A 118 -3.14 1.14 -3.54
C LEU A 118 -4.61 1.50 -3.28
N PHE A 119 -5.54 1.12 -4.16
CA PHE A 119 -6.96 1.44 -3.96
C PHE A 119 -7.55 0.75 -2.73
N ILE A 120 -7.19 -0.51 -2.48
CA ILE A 120 -7.60 -1.24 -1.28
C ILE A 120 -6.99 -0.59 -0.02
N THR A 121 -5.73 -0.17 -0.07
CA THR A 121 -5.08 0.55 1.04
C THR A 121 -5.80 1.86 1.34
N LEU A 122 -6.12 2.67 0.32
CA LEU A 122 -6.89 3.90 0.51
C LEU A 122 -8.25 3.63 1.14
N PHE A 123 -8.91 2.54 0.75
CA PHE A 123 -10.18 2.11 1.35
C PHE A 123 -10.04 1.72 2.83
N ILE A 124 -9.04 0.89 3.16
CA ILE A 124 -8.77 0.44 4.53
C ILE A 124 -8.33 1.60 5.43
N MET A 125 -7.50 2.50 4.90
CA MET A 125 -6.90 3.63 5.64
C MET A 125 -7.79 4.87 5.68
N ALA A 126 -8.94 4.89 4.99
CA ALA A 126 -9.89 5.99 5.00
C ALA A 126 -10.20 6.55 6.42
N PRO A 127 -10.53 5.73 7.44
CA PRO A 127 -10.78 6.26 8.79
C PRO A 127 -9.56 6.93 9.43
N VAL A 128 -8.35 6.44 9.17
CA VAL A 128 -7.11 7.05 9.68
C VAL A 128 -6.87 8.39 8.99
N GLY A 129 -7.05 8.44 7.67
CA GLY A 129 -6.92 9.68 6.89
C GLY A 129 -7.91 10.76 7.33
N VAL A 130 -9.16 10.39 7.65
CA VAL A 130 -10.17 11.32 8.21
C VAL A 130 -9.71 11.87 9.56
N ARG A 131 -9.23 11.01 10.49
CA ARG A 131 -8.72 11.48 11.79
C ARG A 131 -7.56 12.46 11.63
N ILE A 132 -6.61 12.16 10.76
CA ILE A 132 -5.47 13.05 10.48
C ILE A 132 -5.95 14.40 9.91
N ASN A 133 -6.92 14.37 8.98
CA ASN A 133 -7.48 15.59 8.44
C ASN A 133 -8.14 16.46 9.52
N ASP A 134 -8.98 15.85 10.36
CA ASP A 134 -9.81 16.56 11.31
C ASP A 134 -9.01 17.03 12.54
N GLN A 135 -8.02 16.27 12.98
CA GLN A 135 -7.24 16.54 14.20
C GLN A 135 -5.95 17.33 13.93
N ALA A 136 -5.37 17.25 12.73
CA ALA A 136 -4.09 17.87 12.41
C ALA A 136 -4.18 18.87 11.25
N LEU A 137 -4.62 18.45 10.05
CA LEU A 137 -4.56 19.31 8.85
C LEU A 137 -5.51 20.51 8.93
N GLN A 138 -6.75 20.28 9.32
CA GLN A 138 -7.78 21.32 9.40
C GLN A 138 -7.48 22.37 10.49
N PRO A 139 -7.13 21.99 11.73
CA PRO A 139 -6.74 22.97 12.75
C PRO A 139 -5.46 23.72 12.40
N TYR A 140 -4.48 23.06 11.75
CA TYR A 140 -3.25 23.72 11.29
C TYR A 140 -3.54 24.75 10.19
N ALA A 141 -4.37 24.39 9.21
CA ALA A 141 -4.79 25.30 8.14
C ALA A 141 -5.57 26.53 8.66
N ARG A 142 -6.28 26.38 9.78
CA ARG A 142 -6.96 27.49 10.49
C ARG A 142 -6.04 28.27 11.44
N GLY A 143 -4.79 27.85 11.61
CA GLY A 143 -3.84 28.49 12.54
C GLY A 143 -4.13 28.23 14.02
N GLU A 144 -4.94 27.23 14.35
CA GLU A 144 -5.34 26.89 15.73
C GLU A 144 -4.24 26.11 16.47
N ILE A 145 -3.35 25.43 15.75
CA ILE A 145 -2.26 24.63 16.30
C ILE A 145 -0.93 24.97 15.61
N SER A 146 0.17 24.80 16.34
CA SER A 146 1.52 24.93 15.78
C SER A 146 1.82 23.76 14.82
N GLN A 147 2.82 23.93 13.95
CA GLN A 147 3.29 22.87 13.05
C GLN A 147 3.72 21.61 13.84
N GLN A 148 4.37 21.80 14.99
CA GLN A 148 4.81 20.70 15.84
C GLN A 148 3.62 19.92 16.42
N ALA A 149 2.62 20.62 16.95
CA ALA A 149 1.39 20.00 17.43
C ALA A 149 0.59 19.30 16.32
N ALA A 150 0.64 19.83 15.09
CA ALA A 150 0.02 19.20 13.92
C ALA A 150 0.70 17.88 13.56
N ILE A 151 2.03 17.82 13.62
CA ILE A 151 2.79 16.58 13.38
C ILE A 151 2.46 15.54 14.46
N GLU A 152 2.52 15.92 15.73
CA GLU A 152 2.22 15.01 16.85
C GLU A 152 0.79 14.44 16.75
N LYS A 153 -0.21 15.30 16.54
CA LYS A 153 -1.61 14.87 16.37
C LYS A 153 -1.85 14.08 15.07
N GLY A 154 -1.07 14.34 14.02
CA GLY A 154 -1.16 13.63 12.75
C GLY A 154 -0.56 12.23 12.80
N VAL A 155 0.48 12.03 13.62
CA VAL A 155 1.14 10.73 13.77
C VAL A 155 0.34 9.80 14.69
N ALA A 156 -0.36 10.32 15.69
CA ALA A 156 -1.10 9.50 16.66
C ALA A 156 -2.12 8.51 16.04
N PRO A 157 -2.98 8.88 15.06
CA PRO A 157 -3.87 7.92 14.40
C PRO A 157 -3.16 6.79 13.66
N LEU A 158 -1.98 7.08 13.09
CA LEU A 158 -1.15 6.08 12.40
C LEU A 158 -0.51 5.13 13.42
N TRP A 159 -0.07 5.69 14.55
CA TRP A 159 0.46 4.95 15.69
C TRP A 159 -0.53 3.90 16.21
N GLU A 160 -1.75 4.36 16.55
CA GLU A 160 -2.85 3.51 16.99
C GLU A 160 -3.17 2.39 15.99
N PHE A 161 -3.18 2.74 14.69
CA PHE A 161 -3.42 1.76 13.62
C PHE A 161 -2.35 0.67 13.62
N MET A 162 -1.07 1.04 13.68
CA MET A 162 0.04 0.08 13.68
C MET A 162 -0.02 -0.83 14.91
N LEU A 163 -0.30 -0.29 16.10
CA LEU A 163 -0.40 -1.10 17.34
C LEU A 163 -1.52 -2.12 17.26
N LYS A 164 -2.70 -1.72 16.77
CA LYS A 164 -3.83 -2.65 16.62
C LYS A 164 -3.48 -3.83 15.71
N GLN A 165 -2.62 -3.63 14.72
CA GLN A 165 -2.25 -4.65 13.75
C GLN A 165 -0.97 -5.43 14.11
N THR A 166 -0.14 -4.89 15.00
CA THR A 166 1.12 -5.51 15.40
C THR A 166 0.85 -6.66 16.37
N ASN A 167 1.54 -7.78 16.19
CA ASN A 167 1.45 -8.89 17.12
C ASN A 167 2.24 -8.58 18.41
N ASP A 168 1.65 -8.85 19.57
CA ASP A 168 2.30 -8.63 20.88
C ASP A 168 3.70 -9.27 20.98
N LYS A 169 3.88 -10.46 20.38
CA LYS A 169 5.18 -11.16 20.37
C LYS A 169 6.22 -10.41 19.55
N ASP A 170 5.81 -9.86 18.41
CA ASP A 170 6.70 -9.14 17.50
C ASP A 170 7.03 -7.77 18.10
N LEU A 171 6.06 -7.10 18.72
CA LEU A 171 6.29 -5.86 19.46
C LEU A 171 7.26 -6.07 20.63
N LYS A 172 7.02 -7.10 21.45
CA LYS A 172 7.86 -7.40 22.61
C LYS A 172 9.32 -7.66 22.22
N LEU A 173 9.55 -8.39 21.13
CA LEU A 173 10.90 -8.64 20.60
C LEU A 173 11.64 -7.34 20.30
N PHE A 174 11.00 -6.40 19.59
CA PHE A 174 11.65 -5.14 19.25
C PHE A 174 11.78 -4.18 20.44
N MET A 175 10.89 -4.26 21.42
CA MET A 175 11.03 -3.55 22.69
C MET A 175 12.24 -4.04 23.49
N GLU A 176 12.43 -5.36 23.56
CA GLU A 176 13.60 -5.99 24.19
C GLU A 176 14.90 -5.61 23.48
N ILE A 177 14.92 -5.62 22.13
CA ILE A 177 16.08 -5.21 21.34
C ILE A 177 16.41 -3.72 21.53
N ALA A 178 15.39 -2.87 21.64
CA ALA A 178 15.56 -1.44 21.85
C ALA A 178 15.92 -1.08 23.30
N GLU A 179 16.10 -2.07 24.18
CA GLU A 179 16.35 -1.91 25.62
C GLU A 179 15.30 -1.03 26.31
N VAL A 180 14.08 -1.01 25.77
CA VAL A 180 12.97 -0.25 26.35
C VAL A 180 12.25 -1.16 27.33
N GLY A 181 12.22 -0.73 28.60
CA GLY A 181 11.55 -1.45 29.67
C GLY A 181 10.05 -1.59 29.47
N THR A 182 9.34 -2.09 30.49
CA THR A 182 7.89 -2.19 30.44
C THR A 182 7.26 -0.81 30.34
N VAL A 183 6.63 -0.52 29.21
CA VAL A 183 5.80 0.68 29.01
C VAL A 183 4.42 0.47 29.61
N GLN A 184 3.89 1.51 30.24
CA GLN A 184 2.59 1.46 30.93
C GLN A 184 1.45 1.82 30.00
N SER A 185 1.73 2.60 28.95
CA SER A 185 0.77 2.94 27.90
C SER A 185 1.27 2.60 26.50
N VAL A 186 0.31 2.33 25.63
CA VAL A 186 0.47 2.05 24.21
C VAL A 186 1.09 3.25 23.46
N GLU A 187 0.89 4.47 23.95
CA GLU A 187 1.49 5.68 23.37
C GLU A 187 2.98 5.89 23.74
N GLU A 188 3.50 5.17 24.73
CA GLU A 188 4.89 5.31 25.18
C GLU A 188 5.87 4.44 24.37
N VAL A 189 5.34 3.56 23.53
CA VAL A 189 6.15 2.71 22.66
C VAL A 189 6.98 3.60 21.71
N PRO A 190 8.30 3.38 21.56
CA PRO A 190 9.14 4.20 20.69
C PRO A 190 8.95 3.84 19.21
N ILE A 191 9.02 4.86 18.34
CA ILE A 191 8.88 4.73 16.88
C ILE A 191 9.87 3.72 16.29
N THR A 192 11.07 3.66 16.87
CA THR A 192 12.14 2.75 16.48
C THR A 192 11.82 1.27 16.74
N ALA A 193 10.89 0.96 17.66
CA ALA A 193 10.44 -0.40 17.93
C ALA A 193 9.16 -0.75 17.17
N ILE A 194 8.16 0.15 17.11
CA ILE A 194 6.86 -0.17 16.50
C ILE A 194 6.98 -0.45 15.00
N ILE A 195 7.74 0.37 14.26
CA ILE A 195 7.73 0.35 12.80
C ILE A 195 8.26 -1.00 12.32
N PRO A 196 9.44 -1.47 12.77
CA PRO A 196 9.92 -2.78 12.37
C PRO A 196 9.02 -3.91 12.90
N ALA A 197 8.46 -3.80 14.10
CA ALA A 197 7.53 -4.80 14.64
C ALA A 197 6.26 -4.93 13.79
N PHE A 198 5.70 -3.80 13.37
CA PHE A 198 4.52 -3.72 12.50
C PHE A 198 4.82 -4.34 11.14
N ILE A 199 5.93 -3.96 10.48
CA ILE A 199 6.29 -4.50 9.17
C ILE A 199 6.45 -6.03 9.23
N ILE A 200 7.09 -6.56 10.26
CA ILE A 200 7.25 -8.01 10.45
C ILE A 200 5.90 -8.68 10.70
N SER A 201 5.02 -8.06 11.50
CA SER A 201 3.67 -8.57 11.76
C SER A 201 2.83 -8.62 10.48
N GLU A 202 2.86 -7.56 9.67
CA GLU A 202 2.16 -7.48 8.38
C GLU A 202 2.67 -8.55 7.41
N LEU A 203 4.00 -8.71 7.29
CA LEU A 203 4.60 -9.73 6.44
C LEU A 203 4.21 -11.13 6.91
N ARG A 204 4.30 -11.42 8.21
CA ARG A 204 3.89 -12.71 8.78
C ARG A 204 2.43 -13.01 8.44
N ALA A 205 1.52 -12.07 8.67
CA ALA A 205 0.10 -12.22 8.34
C ALA A 205 -0.11 -12.47 6.84
N ALA A 206 0.57 -11.69 5.98
CA ALA A 206 0.47 -11.82 4.54
C ALA A 206 0.98 -13.17 4.02
N PHE A 207 2.08 -13.68 4.58
CA PHE A 207 2.62 -15.00 4.23
C PHE A 207 1.71 -16.13 4.70
N ILE A 208 1.10 -16.03 5.89
CA ILE A 208 0.11 -17.02 6.36
C ILE A 208 -1.09 -17.04 5.40
N MET A 209 -1.64 -15.88 5.05
CA MET A 209 -2.73 -15.78 4.07
C MET A 209 -2.32 -16.33 2.70
N GLY A 210 -1.14 -15.95 2.22
CA GLY A 210 -0.59 -16.44 0.95
C GLY A 210 -0.45 -17.95 0.92
N PHE A 211 0.04 -18.55 2.01
CA PHE A 211 0.15 -19.99 2.17
C PHE A 211 -1.23 -20.67 2.13
N LEU A 212 -2.22 -20.14 2.87
CA LEU A 212 -3.58 -20.68 2.88
C LEU A 212 -4.24 -20.64 1.48
N ILE A 213 -4.01 -19.57 0.72
CA ILE A 213 -4.46 -19.46 -0.68
C ILE A 213 -3.79 -20.52 -1.55
N TYR A 214 -2.53 -20.87 -1.27
CA TYR A 214 -1.75 -21.81 -2.06
C TYR A 214 -2.21 -23.28 -1.93
N ILE A 215 -2.75 -23.66 -0.77
CA ILE A 215 -3.16 -25.05 -0.45
C ILE A 215 -4.07 -25.68 -1.52
N PRO A 216 -5.24 -25.10 -1.88
CA PRO A 216 -6.12 -25.72 -2.87
C PRO A 216 -5.46 -25.90 -4.25
N PHE A 217 -4.59 -24.97 -4.65
CA PHE A 217 -3.91 -25.04 -5.95
C PHE A 217 -2.78 -26.07 -5.97
N ILE A 218 -2.07 -26.28 -4.86
CA ILE A 218 -1.10 -27.37 -4.72
C ILE A 218 -1.78 -28.72 -4.90
N VAL A 219 -2.97 -28.91 -4.33
CA VAL A 219 -3.70 -30.17 -4.46
C VAL A 219 -4.01 -30.45 -5.93
N ILE A 220 -4.44 -29.44 -6.69
CA ILE A 220 -4.66 -29.56 -8.14
C ILE A 220 -3.36 -29.94 -8.86
N ASP A 221 -2.24 -29.28 -8.54
CA ASP A 221 -0.94 -29.60 -9.14
C ASP A 221 -0.51 -31.05 -8.88
N MET A 222 -0.68 -31.53 -7.64
CA MET A 222 -0.33 -32.89 -7.25
C MET A 222 -1.19 -33.94 -7.96
N VAL A 223 -2.49 -33.68 -8.10
CA VAL A 223 -3.43 -34.58 -8.80
C VAL A 223 -3.17 -34.62 -10.31
N VAL A 224 -2.94 -33.46 -10.93
CA VAL A 224 -2.64 -33.40 -12.37
C VAL A 224 -1.30 -34.05 -12.67
N SER A 225 -0.29 -33.81 -11.85
CA SER A 225 1.04 -34.41 -12.00
C SER A 225 1.00 -35.93 -11.90
N SER A 226 0.34 -36.49 -10.88
CA SER A 226 0.24 -37.95 -10.73
C SER A 226 -0.53 -38.60 -11.88
N THR A 227 -1.53 -37.92 -12.43
CA THR A 227 -2.29 -38.39 -13.59
C THR A 227 -1.45 -38.37 -14.87
N LEU A 228 -0.71 -37.29 -15.13
CA LEU A 228 0.19 -37.17 -16.29
C LEU A 228 1.33 -38.20 -16.25
N MET A 229 1.91 -38.41 -15.07
CA MET A 229 2.93 -39.45 -14.85
C MET A 229 2.35 -40.84 -15.13
N SER A 230 1.11 -41.10 -14.71
CA SER A 230 0.42 -42.38 -14.98
C SER A 230 0.15 -42.62 -16.46
N MET A 231 -0.02 -41.55 -17.26
CA MET A 231 -0.15 -41.63 -18.71
C MET A 231 1.19 -41.75 -19.45
N GLY A 232 2.32 -41.71 -18.74
CA GLY A 232 3.67 -41.75 -19.34
C GLY A 232 4.16 -40.42 -19.93
N MET A 233 3.43 -39.31 -19.74
CA MET A 233 3.79 -38.00 -20.27
C MET A 233 4.77 -37.25 -19.34
N MET A 234 6.01 -37.74 -19.25
CA MET A 234 7.03 -37.14 -18.36
C MET A 234 7.60 -35.80 -18.86
N MET A 235 7.46 -35.49 -20.15
CA MET A 235 8.09 -34.30 -20.75
C MET A 235 7.23 -33.03 -20.72
N LEU A 236 5.93 -33.15 -20.40
CA LEU A 236 5.04 -32.00 -20.29
C LEU A 236 5.08 -31.44 -18.87
N PRO A 237 5.38 -30.14 -18.67
CA PRO A 237 5.34 -29.54 -17.34
C PRO A 237 3.92 -29.62 -16.76
N PRO A 238 3.70 -30.29 -15.61
CA PRO A 238 2.35 -30.48 -15.06
C PRO A 238 1.59 -29.17 -14.81
N VAL A 239 2.32 -28.09 -14.50
CA VAL A 239 1.78 -26.75 -14.25
C VAL A 239 1.01 -26.20 -15.46
N MET A 240 1.48 -26.49 -16.69
CA MET A 240 0.80 -26.02 -17.91
C MET A 240 -0.58 -26.65 -18.07
N ILE A 241 -0.73 -27.90 -17.62
CA ILE A 241 -2.00 -28.64 -17.69
C ILE A 241 -2.89 -28.29 -16.50
N SER A 242 -2.34 -28.03 -15.32
CA SER A 242 -3.12 -27.69 -14.12
C SER A 242 -3.67 -26.26 -14.15
N MET A 243 -2.96 -25.31 -14.78
CA MET A 243 -3.37 -23.90 -14.90
C MET A 243 -4.86 -23.68 -15.25
N PRO A 244 -5.43 -24.25 -16.34
CA PRO A 244 -6.83 -24.04 -16.69
C PRO A 244 -7.79 -24.52 -15.60
N PHE A 245 -7.49 -25.63 -14.91
CA PHE A 245 -8.29 -26.13 -13.79
C PHE A 245 -8.24 -25.19 -12.59
N LYS A 246 -7.05 -24.65 -12.27
CA LYS A 246 -6.89 -23.65 -11.20
C LYS A 246 -7.71 -22.39 -11.48
N LEU A 247 -7.63 -21.88 -12.71
CA LEU A 247 -8.38 -20.68 -13.11
C LEU A 247 -9.89 -20.92 -13.07
N LEU A 248 -10.36 -22.08 -13.53
CA LEU A 248 -11.76 -22.44 -13.46
C LEU A 248 -12.25 -22.52 -12.00
N LEU A 249 -11.52 -23.22 -11.14
CA LEU A 249 -11.84 -23.29 -9.71
C LEU A 249 -11.87 -21.89 -9.08
N PHE A 250 -10.89 -21.05 -9.39
CA PHE A 250 -10.81 -19.70 -8.86
C PHE A 250 -11.98 -18.81 -9.31
N ILE A 251 -12.41 -18.91 -10.57
CA ILE A 251 -13.56 -18.15 -11.08
C ILE A 251 -14.87 -18.68 -10.49
N VAL A 252 -15.06 -20.00 -10.43
CA VAL A 252 -16.27 -20.63 -9.87
C VAL A 252 -16.43 -20.32 -8.39
N ALA A 253 -15.33 -20.22 -7.65
CA ALA A 253 -15.34 -19.86 -6.24
C ALA A 253 -15.45 -18.34 -5.97
N ASP A 254 -15.55 -17.50 -7.00
CA ASP A 254 -15.47 -16.03 -6.89
C ASP A 254 -14.21 -15.59 -6.10
N GLY A 255 -13.06 -16.13 -6.50
CA GLY A 255 -11.83 -16.08 -5.71
C GLY A 255 -11.32 -14.66 -5.42
N TRP A 256 -11.51 -13.71 -6.34
CA TRP A 256 -11.14 -12.31 -6.10
C TRP A 256 -11.95 -11.70 -4.96
N ASN A 257 -13.26 -11.92 -4.94
CA ASN A 257 -14.14 -11.42 -3.89
C ASN A 257 -13.81 -12.09 -2.54
N LEU A 258 -13.55 -13.40 -2.54
CA LEU A 258 -13.16 -14.13 -1.34
C LEU A 258 -11.84 -13.59 -0.77
N ILE A 259 -10.81 -13.44 -1.59
CA ILE A 259 -9.48 -12.99 -1.15
C ILE A 259 -9.52 -11.55 -0.66
N ILE A 260 -10.09 -10.63 -1.45
CA ILE A 260 -10.18 -9.22 -1.07
C ILE A 260 -11.06 -9.06 0.17
N GLY A 261 -12.20 -9.76 0.22
CA GLY A 261 -13.13 -9.71 1.35
C GLY A 261 -12.49 -10.19 2.66
N GLN A 262 -11.82 -11.33 2.64
CA GLN A 262 -11.11 -11.85 3.83
C GLN A 262 -9.94 -10.94 4.23
N LEU A 263 -9.17 -10.46 3.25
CA LEU A 263 -8.06 -9.56 3.49
C LEU A 263 -8.52 -8.28 4.20
N VAL A 264 -9.56 -7.62 3.68
CA VAL A 264 -10.10 -6.41 4.28
C VAL A 264 -10.63 -6.67 5.69
N GLN A 265 -11.31 -7.79 5.91
CA GLN A 265 -11.80 -8.17 7.24
C GLN A 265 -10.68 -8.33 8.27
N THR A 266 -9.47 -8.74 7.89
CA THR A 266 -8.34 -8.87 8.83
C THR A 266 -7.87 -7.54 9.43
N PHE A 267 -8.24 -6.39 8.84
CA PHE A 267 -7.89 -5.07 9.39
C PHE A 267 -8.97 -4.49 10.31
N TYR A 268 -10.22 -4.92 10.16
CA TYR A 268 -11.34 -4.42 10.96
C TYR A 268 -11.65 -5.26 12.19
N ARG A 269 -11.25 -6.53 12.20
CA ARG A 269 -11.23 -7.35 13.42
C ARG A 269 -10.21 -6.80 14.43
#